data_AF-A0A1H8G5V0-F1
#
_entry.id   AF-A0A1H8G5V0-F1
#
_cell.length_a   1.000
_cell.length_b   1.000
_cell.length_c   1.000
_cell.angle_alpha   90.00
_cell.angle_beta   90.00
_cell.angle_gamma   90.00
#
_symmetry.space_group_name_H-M   'P 1'
#
loop_
_entity.id
_entity.type
_entity.pdbx_description
1 polymer ?
#
loop_
_entity_poly.entity_id
_entity_poly.type
_entity_poly.pdbx_seq_one_letter_code
_entity_poly.pdbx_strand_id
1 'polypeptide(L)'
;MKKVLFSSIDGGSVHQGLILAQLDEIMTIAQATSDIITLEVMTFAFAGTDIATAMETLVAQCDTIHIKILADWSQGAPKSPSVVSRLAAHPSGRITLKYKLDLPYSTDPISERVSWRYHTSHGMLHHKTMLMTRAGHAERLILGSFNWSARGAVAYENTLLLVRDGVTDVVLDAFCAEFAALWGDFFASVAPAQAA
;
A
#
# COMPACT_ATOMS: atom_id res chain seq x y z
N MET A 1 16.12 -1.81 -13.62
CA MET A 1 16.69 -0.59 -13.00
C MET A 1 16.44 -0.62 -11.49
N LYS A 2 17.43 -0.24 -10.68
CA LYS A 2 17.27 -0.09 -9.22
C LYS A 2 17.49 1.39 -8.89
N LYS A 3 16.66 1.98 -8.03
CA LYS A 3 16.82 3.36 -7.57
C LYS A 3 16.63 3.43 -6.07
N VAL A 4 17.56 4.09 -5.38
CA VAL A 4 17.51 4.30 -3.93
C VAL A 4 17.46 5.80 -3.68
N LEU A 5 16.60 6.23 -2.76
CA LEU A 5 16.47 7.61 -2.32
C LEU A 5 16.59 7.68 -0.80
N PHE A 6 17.28 8.70 -0.31
CA PHE A 6 17.48 8.98 1.11
C PHE A 6 17.10 10.43 1.39
N SER A 7 16.21 10.69 2.36
CA SER A 7 15.84 12.07 2.73
C SER A 7 17.06 12.92 3.07
N SER A 8 18.11 12.32 3.65
CA SER A 8 19.35 13.00 4.05
C SER A 8 20.21 13.47 2.88
N ILE A 9 19.99 12.95 1.68
CA ILE A 9 20.76 13.27 0.46
C ILE A 9 19.87 14.03 -0.52
N ASP A 10 18.67 13.51 -0.74
CA ASP A 10 17.79 13.91 -1.83
C ASP A 10 16.66 14.86 -1.39
N GLY A 11 16.44 15.02 -0.07
CA GLY A 11 15.32 15.76 0.50
C GLY A 11 14.04 14.92 0.60
N GLY A 12 13.08 15.33 1.44
CA GLY A 12 11.91 14.49 1.71
C GLY A 12 10.85 14.45 0.60
N SER A 13 10.79 15.46 -0.27
CA SER A 13 9.81 15.51 -1.38
C SER A 13 10.09 14.51 -2.50
N VAL A 14 11.33 14.02 -2.63
CA VAL A 14 11.71 13.10 -3.72
C VAL A 14 11.06 11.73 -3.61
N HIS A 15 10.67 11.30 -2.40
CA HIS A 15 9.99 10.02 -2.18
C HIS A 15 8.59 10.03 -2.79
N GLN A 16 7.82 11.09 -2.54
CA GLN A 16 6.54 11.31 -3.21
C GLN A 16 6.73 11.44 -4.73
N GLY A 17 7.75 12.20 -5.16
CA GLY A 17 8.07 12.34 -6.58
C GLY A 17 8.36 11.01 -7.27
N LEU A 18 9.06 10.08 -6.60
CA LEU A 18 9.31 8.75 -7.14
C LEU A 18 8.02 7.94 -7.31
N ILE A 19 7.12 7.98 -6.32
CA ILE A 19 5.83 7.26 -6.39
C ILE A 19 4.99 7.80 -7.56
N LEU A 20 4.88 9.12 -7.68
CA LEU A 20 4.15 9.77 -8.77
C LEU A 20 4.75 9.42 -10.14
N ALA A 21 6.08 9.51 -10.28
CA ALA A 21 6.75 9.14 -11.53
C ALA A 21 6.53 7.67 -11.91
N GLN A 22 6.43 6.76 -10.94
CA GLN A 22 6.11 5.37 -11.23
C GLN A 22 4.64 5.17 -11.63
N LEU A 23 3.70 5.92 -11.06
CA LEU A 23 2.30 5.90 -11.52
C LEU A 23 2.19 6.40 -12.97
N ASP A 24 2.93 7.44 -13.35
CA ASP A 24 2.98 7.93 -14.74
C ASP A 24 3.59 6.89 -15.70
N GLU A 25 4.64 6.20 -15.27
CA GLU A 25 5.26 5.13 -16.06
C GLU A 25 4.32 3.93 -16.22
N ILE A 26 3.60 3.55 -15.16
CA ILE A 26 2.57 2.50 -15.20
C ILE A 26 1.45 2.88 -16.16
N MET A 27 1.00 4.16 -16.16
CA MET A 27 0.00 4.65 -17.11
C MET A 27 0.47 4.47 -18.55
N THR A 28 1.74 4.83 -18.83
CA THR A 28 2.34 4.68 -20.16
C THR A 28 2.37 3.20 -20.58
N ILE A 29 2.74 2.29 -19.68
CA ILE A 29 2.73 0.84 -19.94
C ILE A 29 1.30 0.36 -20.20
N ALA A 30 0.34 0.77 -19.38
CA ALA A 30 -1.05 0.36 -19.47
C ALA A 30 -1.72 0.80 -20.78
N GLN A 31 -1.36 1.98 -21.30
CA GLN A 31 -1.84 2.47 -22.60
C GLN A 31 -1.23 1.71 -23.79
N ALA A 32 -0.07 1.08 -23.59
CA ALA A 32 0.65 0.35 -24.64
C ALA A 32 0.36 -1.17 -24.65
N THR A 33 -0.41 -1.69 -23.68
CA THR A 33 -0.75 -3.11 -23.59
C THR A 33 -2.24 -3.34 -23.35
N SER A 34 -2.73 -4.53 -23.69
CA SER A 34 -4.06 -5.01 -23.29
C SER A 34 -4.03 -5.90 -22.04
N ASP A 35 -2.85 -6.15 -21.47
CA ASP A 35 -2.71 -6.94 -20.26
C ASP A 35 -3.33 -6.25 -19.06
N ILE A 36 -3.95 -7.03 -18.16
CA ILE A 36 -4.37 -6.54 -16.85
C ILE A 36 -3.12 -6.25 -16.01
N ILE A 37 -3.10 -5.04 -15.44
CA ILE A 37 -2.06 -4.57 -14.51
C ILE A 37 -2.72 -4.38 -13.14
N THR A 38 -2.16 -5.02 -12.12
CA THR A 38 -2.63 -4.84 -10.74
C THR A 38 -1.57 -4.12 -9.91
N LEU A 39 -1.99 -3.08 -9.21
CA LEU A 39 -1.19 -2.43 -8.18
C LEU A 39 -1.59 -2.97 -6.82
N GLU A 40 -0.65 -3.62 -6.14
CA GLU A 40 -0.82 -4.20 -4.82
C GLU A 40 -0.11 -3.31 -3.80
N VAL A 41 -0.90 -2.57 -3.03
CA VAL A 41 -0.44 -1.53 -2.11
C VAL A 41 -0.60 -2.03 -0.68
N MET A 42 0.49 -2.06 0.10
CA MET A 42 0.42 -2.29 1.55
C MET A 42 0.87 -1.02 2.26
N THR A 43 -0.01 -0.48 3.12
CA THR A 43 0.23 0.84 3.70
C THR A 43 -0.14 0.91 5.17
N PHE A 44 0.78 1.43 5.97
CA PHE A 44 0.55 1.79 7.35
C PHE A 44 -0.17 3.13 7.49
N ALA A 45 0.22 4.13 6.69
CA ALA A 45 -0.35 5.46 6.71
C ALA A 45 -0.33 6.06 5.30
N PHE A 46 -1.51 6.34 4.78
CA PHE A 46 -1.72 6.96 3.47
C PHE A 46 -2.67 8.13 3.60
N ALA A 47 -2.12 9.35 3.65
CA ALA A 47 -2.86 10.61 3.71
C ALA A 47 -2.50 11.59 2.57
N GLY A 48 -1.56 11.21 1.70
CA GLY A 48 -1.11 12.04 0.58
C GLY A 48 -2.16 12.12 -0.53
N THR A 49 -2.78 13.29 -0.68
CA THR A 49 -3.84 13.50 -1.68
C THR A 49 -3.34 13.39 -3.11
N ASP A 50 -2.11 13.82 -3.39
CA ASP A 50 -1.57 13.84 -4.76
C ASP A 50 -1.38 12.43 -5.31
N ILE A 51 -0.83 11.52 -4.50
CA ILE A 51 -0.68 10.10 -4.86
C ILE A 51 -2.05 9.46 -5.06
N ALA A 52 -3.02 9.75 -4.18
CA ALA A 52 -4.37 9.22 -4.32
C ALA A 52 -5.07 9.73 -5.59
N THR A 53 -4.95 11.02 -5.90
CA THR A 53 -5.49 11.60 -7.15
C THR A 53 -4.83 10.99 -8.39
N ALA A 54 -3.51 10.72 -8.34
CA ALA A 54 -2.82 10.05 -9.43
C ALA A 54 -3.31 8.60 -9.62
N MET A 55 -3.59 7.87 -8.55
CA MET A 55 -4.18 6.53 -8.61
C MET A 55 -5.61 6.53 -9.17
N GLU A 56 -6.45 7.48 -8.76
CA GLU A 56 -7.81 7.68 -9.30
C GLU A 56 -7.74 8.00 -10.80
N THR A 57 -6.81 8.88 -11.20
CA THR A 57 -6.56 9.24 -12.61
C THR A 57 -6.11 8.03 -13.43
N LEU A 58 -5.18 7.23 -12.91
CA LEU A 58 -4.70 6.03 -13.57
C LEU A 58 -5.84 5.04 -13.87
N VAL A 59 -6.70 4.80 -12.88
CA VAL A 59 -7.86 3.90 -13.05
C VAL A 59 -8.89 4.47 -14.02
N ALA A 60 -9.11 5.80 -14.01
CA ALA A 60 -10.04 6.46 -14.92
C ALA A 60 -9.56 6.46 -16.38
N GLN A 61 -8.25 6.51 -16.63
CA GLN A 61 -7.67 6.57 -17.97
C GLN A 61 -7.30 5.21 -18.57
N CYS A 62 -7.17 4.17 -17.74
CA CYS A 62 -6.72 2.85 -18.18
C CYS A 62 -7.65 1.75 -17.65
N ASP A 63 -8.46 1.15 -18.53
CA ASP A 63 -9.41 0.10 -18.16
C ASP A 63 -8.78 -1.21 -17.68
N THR A 64 -7.51 -1.43 -18.04
CA THR A 64 -6.71 -2.59 -17.63
C THR A 64 -6.14 -2.48 -16.21
N ILE A 65 -6.24 -1.32 -15.57
CA ILE A 65 -5.69 -1.11 -14.22
C ILE A 65 -6.68 -1.52 -13.14
N HIS A 66 -6.15 -2.30 -12.19
CA HIS A 66 -6.79 -2.61 -10.91
C HIS A 66 -5.86 -2.22 -9.77
N ILE A 67 -6.44 -1.76 -8.65
CA ILE A 67 -5.69 -1.41 -7.44
C ILE A 67 -6.26 -2.21 -6.27
N LYS A 68 -5.40 -2.90 -5.54
CA LYS A 68 -5.72 -3.60 -4.29
C LYS A 68 -4.94 -2.93 -3.17
N ILE A 69 -5.64 -2.37 -2.20
CA ILE A 69 -5.05 -1.67 -1.06
C ILE A 69 -5.29 -2.51 0.19
N LEU A 70 -4.20 -2.98 0.79
CA LEU A 70 -4.21 -3.53 2.14
C LEU A 70 -3.69 -2.45 3.09
N ALA A 71 -4.58 -1.91 3.91
CA ALA A 71 -4.28 -0.84 4.85
C ALA A 71 -4.21 -1.38 6.28
N ASP A 72 -3.41 -0.74 7.14
CA ASP A 72 -3.54 -0.95 8.59
C ASP A 72 -4.95 -0.60 9.06
N TRP A 73 -5.51 -1.41 9.97
CA TRP A 73 -6.87 -1.22 10.49
C TRP A 73 -7.13 0.18 11.06
N SER A 74 -6.12 0.84 11.64
CA SER A 74 -6.27 2.19 12.21
C SER A 74 -6.63 3.23 11.16
N GLN A 75 -6.32 2.99 9.89
CA GLN A 75 -6.68 3.89 8.80
C GLN A 75 -8.18 3.95 8.50
N GLY A 76 -8.95 2.94 8.95
CA GLY A 76 -10.41 2.91 8.83
C GLY A 76 -11.14 3.68 9.92
N ALA A 77 -10.45 4.19 10.95
CA ALA A 77 -11.09 4.91 12.04
C ALA A 77 -11.79 6.20 11.57
N PRO A 78 -12.94 6.61 12.13
CA PRO A 78 -13.69 7.77 11.66
C PRO A 78 -12.94 9.11 11.63
N LYS A 79 -11.89 9.25 12.47
CA LYS A 79 -11.04 10.46 12.54
C LYS A 79 -9.70 10.31 11.83
N SER A 80 -9.49 9.18 11.16
CA SER A 80 -8.28 8.93 10.38
C SER A 80 -8.18 9.95 9.23
N PRO A 81 -7.02 10.59 9.02
CA PRO A 81 -6.80 11.44 7.85
C PRO A 81 -6.55 10.62 6.57
N SER A 82 -6.76 9.31 6.62
CA SER A 82 -6.43 8.42 5.51
C SER A 82 -7.32 8.64 4.29
N VAL A 83 -6.73 8.51 3.11
CA VAL A 83 -7.41 8.59 1.82
C VAL A 83 -7.88 7.21 1.30
N VAL A 84 -7.59 6.11 2.01
CA VAL A 84 -7.88 4.76 1.49
C VAL A 84 -9.37 4.48 1.32
N SER A 85 -10.22 4.95 2.24
CA SER A 85 -11.69 4.83 2.09
C SER A 85 -12.22 5.64 0.91
N ARG A 86 -11.62 6.81 0.63
CA ARG A 86 -11.94 7.63 -0.55
C ARG A 86 -11.60 6.88 -1.84
N LEU A 87 -10.39 6.31 -1.89
CA LEU A 87 -9.93 5.49 -3.02
C LEU A 87 -10.85 4.29 -3.27
N ALA A 88 -11.26 3.60 -2.21
CA ALA A 88 -12.17 2.45 -2.30
C ALA A 88 -13.60 2.84 -2.76
N ALA A 89 -14.00 4.09 -2.54
CA ALA A 89 -15.29 4.63 -2.99
C ALA A 89 -15.29 5.06 -4.47
N HIS A 90 -14.17 4.87 -5.19
CA HIS A 90 -14.07 5.24 -6.60
C HIS A 90 -15.11 4.48 -7.46
N PRO A 91 -15.84 5.15 -8.37
CA PRO A 91 -17.00 4.59 -9.06
C PRO A 91 -16.70 3.42 -10.00
N SER A 92 -15.44 3.23 -10.40
CA SER A 92 -15.05 2.13 -11.29
C SER A 92 -15.15 0.75 -10.64
N GLY A 93 -15.14 0.66 -9.30
CA GLY A 93 -15.03 -0.62 -8.58
C GLY A 93 -13.69 -1.35 -8.77
N ARG A 94 -12.74 -0.77 -9.52
CA ARG A 94 -11.42 -1.35 -9.80
C ARG A 94 -10.38 -1.01 -8.73
N ILE A 95 -10.75 -0.20 -7.73
CA ILE A 95 -9.96 0.03 -6.51
C ILE A 95 -10.65 -0.72 -5.38
N THR A 96 -9.95 -1.69 -4.79
CA THR A 96 -10.45 -2.54 -3.71
C THR A 96 -9.61 -2.33 -2.47
N LEU A 97 -10.27 -2.35 -1.30
CA LEU A 97 -9.64 -2.12 -0.02
C LEU A 97 -9.92 -3.29 0.92
N LYS A 98 -8.90 -3.68 1.67
CA LYS A 98 -9.00 -4.48 2.89
C LYS A 98 -8.19 -3.82 4.01
N TYR A 99 -8.61 -4.07 5.24
CA TYR A 99 -7.87 -3.69 6.44
C TYR A 99 -7.21 -4.93 7.04
N LYS A 100 -5.90 -4.88 7.29
CA LYS A 100 -5.22 -5.89 8.10
C LYS A 100 -5.53 -5.62 9.56
N LEU A 101 -6.16 -6.57 10.22
CA LEU A 101 -6.47 -6.52 11.64
C LEU A 101 -5.21 -6.80 12.46
N ASP A 102 -5.02 -5.97 13.48
CA ASP A 102 -4.13 -6.25 14.60
C ASP A 102 -4.81 -5.71 15.86
N LEU A 103 -5.38 -6.61 16.66
CA LEU A 103 -6.10 -6.28 17.88
C LEU A 103 -5.31 -6.79 19.10
N PRO A 104 -4.17 -6.17 19.43
CA PRO A 104 -3.35 -6.59 20.55
C PRO A 104 -3.96 -6.16 21.90
N TYR A 105 -5.14 -5.54 21.90
CA TYR A 105 -5.79 -5.02 23.09
C TYR A 105 -6.89 -5.97 23.56
N SER A 106 -6.90 -6.23 24.86
CA SER A 106 -7.95 -7.00 25.53
C SER A 106 -8.39 -6.27 26.79
N THR A 107 -9.69 -6.27 27.05
CA THR A 107 -10.25 -5.76 28.30
C THR A 107 -10.06 -6.82 29.38
N ASP A 108 -9.41 -6.45 30.47
CA ASP A 108 -9.42 -7.26 31.69
C ASP A 108 -10.85 -7.29 32.26
N PRO A 109 -11.50 -8.46 32.37
CA PRO A 109 -12.89 -8.56 32.81
C PRO A 109 -13.08 -8.16 34.28
N ILE A 110 -12.02 -8.09 35.09
CA ILE A 110 -12.08 -7.74 36.51
C ILE A 110 -11.83 -6.24 36.69
N SER A 111 -10.78 -5.71 36.08
CA SER A 111 -10.40 -4.30 36.25
C SER A 111 -11.06 -3.35 35.23
N GLU A 112 -11.74 -3.90 34.22
CA GLU A 112 -12.28 -3.19 33.05
C GLU A 112 -11.22 -2.37 32.28
N ARG A 113 -9.94 -2.60 32.57
CA ARG A 113 -8.84 -1.90 31.92
C ARG A 113 -8.48 -2.57 30.62
N VAL A 114 -8.29 -1.75 29.60
CA VAL A 114 -7.69 -2.19 28.34
C VAL A 114 -6.20 -2.43 28.57
N SER A 115 -5.74 -3.64 28.25
CA SER A 115 -4.34 -4.05 28.34
C SER A 115 -3.84 -4.52 26.98
N TRP A 116 -2.60 -4.13 26.65
CA TRP A 116 -1.91 -4.63 25.47
C TRP A 116 -1.29 -6.00 25.74
N ARG A 117 -1.44 -6.95 24.82
CA ARG A 117 -0.96 -8.34 24.93
C ARG A 117 -0.20 -8.74 23.67
N TYR A 118 1.09 -9.04 23.82
CA TYR A 118 1.96 -9.44 22.71
C TYR A 118 1.43 -10.68 21.96
N HIS A 119 0.96 -11.68 22.70
CA HIS A 119 0.51 -12.95 22.15
C HIS A 119 -0.83 -12.88 21.38
N THR A 120 -1.57 -11.77 21.48
CA THR A 120 -2.79 -11.54 20.69
C THR A 120 -2.54 -10.65 19.47
N SER A 121 -1.32 -10.10 19.33
CA SER A 121 -0.95 -9.37 18.12
C SER A 121 -0.73 -10.35 16.97
N HIS A 122 -1.30 -10.00 15.81
CA HIS A 122 -1.02 -10.66 14.54
C HIS A 122 0.00 -9.87 13.70
N GLY A 123 0.73 -8.95 14.36
CA GLY A 123 1.68 -8.03 13.76
C GLY A 123 0.99 -6.84 13.08
N MET A 124 1.35 -5.62 13.45
CA MET A 124 0.82 -4.41 12.81
C MET A 124 1.23 -4.34 11.32
N LEU A 125 0.34 -3.86 10.44
CA LEU A 125 0.72 -3.67 9.04
C LEU A 125 1.59 -2.42 8.90
N HIS A 126 2.90 -2.57 9.04
CA HIS A 126 3.82 -1.43 8.98
C HIS A 126 4.44 -1.18 7.59
N HIS A 127 3.93 -1.82 6.54
CA HIS A 127 4.42 -1.66 5.18
C HIS A 127 4.19 -0.26 4.59
N LYS A 128 5.04 0.14 3.64
CA LYS A 128 4.84 1.30 2.76
C LYS A 128 5.30 0.93 1.36
N THR A 129 4.46 0.18 0.65
CA THR A 129 4.86 -0.48 -0.60
C THR A 129 3.83 -0.33 -1.70
N MET A 130 4.30 -0.46 -2.94
CA MET A 130 3.48 -0.64 -4.12
C MET A 130 4.16 -1.63 -5.06
N LEU A 131 3.56 -2.81 -5.21
CA LEU A 131 3.95 -3.79 -6.20
C LEU A 131 3.09 -3.63 -7.45
N MET A 132 3.71 -3.59 -8.63
CA MET A 132 3.03 -3.72 -9.91
C MET A 132 3.17 -5.16 -10.39
N THR A 133 2.05 -5.81 -10.69
CA THR A 133 2.00 -7.07 -11.43
C THR A 133 1.36 -6.86 -12.79
N ARG A 134 1.85 -7.58 -13.81
CA ARG A 134 1.27 -7.61 -15.16
C ARG A 134 1.14 -9.05 -15.60
N ALA A 135 -0.04 -9.44 -16.06
CA ALA A 135 -0.34 -10.83 -16.42
C ALA A 135 0.05 -11.85 -15.31
N GLY A 136 -0.10 -11.48 -14.04
CA GLY A 136 0.24 -12.32 -12.89
C GLY A 136 1.72 -12.35 -12.49
N HIS A 137 2.60 -11.64 -13.22
CA HIS A 137 4.02 -11.56 -12.89
C HIS A 137 4.36 -10.23 -12.24
N ALA A 138 5.05 -10.25 -11.11
CA ALA A 138 5.56 -9.07 -10.44
C ALA A 138 6.65 -8.40 -11.29
N GLU A 139 6.50 -7.11 -11.63
CA GLU A 139 7.45 -6.40 -12.49
C GLU A 139 8.23 -5.31 -11.75
N ARG A 140 7.59 -4.65 -10.78
CA ARG A 140 8.17 -3.50 -10.08
C ARG A 140 7.68 -3.44 -8.65
N LEU A 141 8.56 -3.07 -7.72
CA LEU A 141 8.23 -2.87 -6.31
C LEU A 141 8.83 -1.55 -5.84
N ILE A 142 7.98 -0.65 -5.34
CA ILE A 142 8.39 0.46 -4.48
C ILE A 142 8.26 0.00 -3.04
N LEU A 143 9.29 0.19 -2.23
CA LEU A 143 9.30 -0.13 -0.81
C LEU A 143 10.19 0.82 -0.03
N GLY A 144 9.93 0.98 1.25
CA GLY A 144 10.74 1.86 2.09
C GLY A 144 10.10 2.17 3.43
N SER A 145 10.62 3.20 4.08
CA SER A 145 10.08 3.72 5.34
C SER A 145 9.09 4.88 5.13
N PHE A 146 9.12 5.53 3.97
CA PHE A 146 8.29 6.70 3.65
C PHE A 146 6.79 6.38 3.71
N ASN A 147 6.11 6.86 4.76
CA ASN A 147 4.65 6.89 4.78
C ASN A 147 4.14 7.90 3.75
N TRP A 148 3.13 7.51 2.97
CA TRP A 148 2.58 8.33 1.89
C TRP A 148 1.71 9.46 2.45
N SER A 149 2.35 10.43 3.08
CA SER A 149 1.75 11.51 3.86
C SER A 149 2.70 12.70 3.94
N ALA A 150 2.17 13.90 4.20
CA ALA A 150 2.98 15.10 4.41
C ALA A 150 3.99 14.94 5.56
N ARG A 151 3.66 14.16 6.60
CA ARG A 151 4.57 13.87 7.70
C ARG A 151 5.79 13.06 7.25
N GLY A 152 5.62 12.12 6.32
CA GLY A 152 6.75 11.38 5.74
C GLY A 152 7.73 12.29 5.02
N ALA A 153 7.25 13.34 4.35
CA ALA A 153 8.10 14.28 3.61
C ALA A 153 8.99 15.17 4.48
N VAL A 154 8.78 15.20 5.79
CA VAL A 154 9.63 15.93 6.75
C VAL A 154 10.41 14.98 7.68
N ALA A 155 10.28 13.68 7.49
CA ALA A 155 10.97 12.66 8.26
C ALA A 155 12.24 12.13 7.56
N TYR A 156 13.08 11.44 8.33
CA TYR A 156 14.20 10.68 7.79
C TYR A 156 13.68 9.38 7.17
N GLU A 157 13.53 9.40 5.86
CA GLU A 157 12.90 8.33 5.11
C GLU A 157 13.80 7.81 3.99
N ASN A 158 13.62 6.54 3.65
CA ASN A 158 14.29 5.90 2.54
C ASN A 158 13.25 5.24 1.64
N THR A 159 13.46 5.34 0.33
CA THR A 159 12.61 4.67 -0.67
C THR A 159 13.48 3.96 -1.69
N LEU A 160 13.11 2.72 -1.99
CA LEU A 160 13.74 1.85 -2.97
C LEU A 160 12.72 1.53 -4.06
N LEU A 161 13.16 1.62 -5.32
CA LEU A 161 12.48 1.04 -6.46
C LEU A 161 13.30 -0.15 -6.97
N LEU A 162 12.63 -1.30 -7.04
CA LEU A 162 13.13 -2.50 -7.70
C LEU A 162 12.32 -2.73 -8.97
N VAL A 163 13.01 -2.98 -10.08
CA VAL A 163 12.42 -3.49 -11.33
C VAL A 163 12.92 -4.91 -11.53
N ARG A 164 12.06 -5.83 -11.99
CA ARG A 164 12.40 -7.22 -12.23
C ARG A 164 13.63 -7.32 -13.15
N ASP A 165 14.62 -8.04 -12.67
CA ASP A 165 15.76 -8.56 -13.39
C ASP A 165 16.16 -9.91 -12.75
N GLY A 166 17.22 -10.56 -13.24
CA GLY A 166 17.66 -11.85 -12.70
C GLY A 166 18.25 -11.81 -11.29
N VAL A 167 18.17 -10.67 -10.59
CA VAL A 167 18.61 -10.51 -9.19
C VAL A 167 17.46 -10.09 -8.28
N THR A 168 16.51 -9.29 -8.78
CA THR A 168 15.38 -8.77 -7.99
C THR A 168 14.13 -9.63 -8.05
N ASP A 169 14.03 -10.53 -9.04
CA ASP A 169 12.91 -11.44 -9.22
C ASP A 169 12.49 -12.17 -7.93
N VAL A 170 13.45 -12.75 -7.21
CA VAL A 170 13.19 -13.47 -5.95
C VAL A 170 12.53 -12.59 -4.88
N VAL A 171 12.91 -11.31 -4.80
CA VAL A 171 12.33 -10.37 -3.82
C VAL A 171 10.91 -9.99 -4.24
N LEU A 172 10.71 -9.74 -5.54
CA LEU A 172 9.40 -9.41 -6.10
C LEU A 172 8.41 -10.57 -5.95
N ASP A 173 8.86 -11.80 -6.21
CA ASP A 173 8.04 -13.00 -6.09
C ASP A 173 7.70 -13.31 -4.62
N ALA A 174 8.66 -13.15 -3.70
CA ALA A 174 8.41 -13.28 -2.28
C ALA A 174 7.39 -12.24 -1.77
N PHE A 175 7.52 -10.98 -2.20
CA PHE A 175 6.59 -9.92 -1.81
C PHE A 175 5.18 -10.15 -2.39
N CYS A 176 5.08 -10.60 -3.63
CA CYS A 176 3.81 -10.97 -4.25
C CYS A 176 3.11 -12.09 -3.47
N ALA A 177 3.87 -13.11 -3.04
CA ALA A 177 3.35 -14.20 -2.22
C ALA A 177 2.87 -13.72 -0.84
N GLU A 178 3.62 -12.82 -0.18
CA GLU A 178 3.22 -12.20 1.09
C GLU A 178 1.91 -11.41 0.94
N PHE A 179 1.81 -10.56 -0.08
CA PHE A 179 0.59 -9.81 -0.36
C PHE A 179 -0.60 -10.76 -0.58
N ALA A 180 -0.43 -11.79 -1.42
CA ALA A 180 -1.48 -12.76 -1.71
C ALA A 180 -1.94 -13.51 -0.45
N ALA A 181 -1.00 -13.91 0.42
CA ALA A 181 -1.30 -14.59 1.68
C ALA A 181 -2.12 -13.69 2.62
N LEU A 182 -1.68 -12.45 2.82
CA LEU A 182 -2.40 -11.51 3.68
C LEU A 182 -3.73 -11.06 3.09
N TRP A 183 -3.80 -10.86 1.78
CA TRP A 183 -5.03 -10.48 1.09
C TRP A 183 -6.08 -11.61 1.11
N GLY A 184 -5.64 -12.87 0.99
CA GLY A 184 -6.50 -14.05 0.97
C GLY A 184 -6.98 -14.51 2.35
N ASP A 185 -6.31 -14.10 3.42
CA ASP A 185 -6.67 -14.48 4.79
C ASP A 185 -7.83 -13.61 5.32
N PHE A 186 -9.01 -14.21 5.42
CA PHE A 186 -10.22 -13.55 5.92
C PHE A 186 -10.25 -13.34 7.44
N PHE A 187 -9.34 -13.98 8.19
CA PHE A 187 -9.17 -13.73 9.63
C PHE A 187 -8.19 -12.59 9.88
N ALA A 188 -7.17 -12.44 9.02
CA ALA A 188 -6.19 -11.37 9.15
C ALA A 188 -6.60 -10.08 8.41
N SER A 189 -7.34 -10.17 7.31
CA SER A 189 -7.67 -9.03 6.45
C SER A 189 -9.13 -8.99 6.04
N VAL A 190 -9.82 -7.92 6.41
CA VAL A 190 -11.27 -7.78 6.26
C VAL A 190 -11.66 -6.63 5.32
N ALA A 191 -12.81 -6.73 4.67
CA ALA A 191 -13.35 -5.63 3.87
C ALA A 191 -13.84 -4.48 4.78
N PRO A 192 -13.97 -3.24 4.28
CA PRO A 192 -14.41 -2.10 5.08
C PRO A 192 -15.72 -2.32 5.85
N ALA A 193 -16.70 -3.00 5.26
CA ALA A 193 -17.98 -3.30 5.90
C ALA A 193 -17.88 -4.25 7.10
N GLN A 194 -16.76 -4.98 7.22
CA GLN A 194 -16.48 -5.95 8.30
C GLN A 194 -15.52 -5.39 9.35
N ALA A 195 -14.96 -4.20 9.12
CA ALA A 195 -13.99 -3.55 10.02
C ALA A 195 -14.64 -2.54 10.99
N ALA A 196 -15.95 -2.32 10.86
CA ALA A 196 -16.72 -1.32 11.62
C ALA A 196 -17.25 -1.87 12.95
#